data_AF-A0A354I9J1-F1
#
_entry.id   AF-A0A354I9J1-F1
#
_cell.length_a   1.000
_cell.length_b   1.000
_cell.length_c   1.000
_cell.angle_alpha   90.00
_cell.angle_beta   90.00
_cell.angle_gamma   90.00
#
_symmetry.space_group_name_H-M   'P 1'
#
loop_
_entity.id
_entity.type
_entity.pdbx_description
1 polymer ?
#
loop_
_entity_poly.entity_id
_entity_poly.type
_entity_poly.pdbx_seq_one_letter_code
_entity_poly.pdbx_strand_id
1 'polypeptide(L)'
;LACAYSRARGADRMSSYGDFIALSDVCDVSAARVIKREFSDGIIAPGYEPEALEMLKEKKKGSYAIIQIDENYVPNPIEKKEVYGITFEQGRNELNIDDGFFSNVVTENKEIPDSVKIDMAISMITLKYTQSNSVCYVKGGQAIGIGAGQQSRIHCTRLAGNKADNWLLRQSPEVLNLPFKTEMKRADRDNAIDLYIGEDYMDVLADGEWEKVFTEKPPVFTKEAKREWLSKATGVTLGSDAFFPFSDNVERAFRSGVQYIAQPGGSIRDGEVIEACNRHNIAMCFTGLRLFHH
;
A
#
# COMPACT_ATOMS: atom_id res chain seq x y z
N LEU A 1 -14.30 10.58 -4.12
CA LEU A 1 -13.22 10.06 -4.99
C LEU A 1 -11.83 10.66 -4.67
N ALA A 2 -11.67 11.98 -4.61
CA ALA A 2 -10.36 12.64 -4.38
C ALA A 2 -9.59 12.15 -3.14
N CYS A 3 -10.27 11.86 -2.03
CA CYS A 3 -9.66 11.30 -0.83
C CYS A 3 -9.08 9.90 -1.08
N ALA A 4 -9.79 9.02 -1.81
CA ALA A 4 -9.30 7.69 -2.14
C ALA A 4 -8.01 7.76 -2.96
N TYR A 5 -7.96 8.63 -3.97
CA TYR A 5 -6.73 8.86 -4.75
C TYR A 5 -5.60 9.42 -3.87
N SER A 6 -5.89 10.41 -3.01
CA SER A 6 -4.88 11.00 -2.12
C SER A 6 -4.29 9.96 -1.16
N ARG A 7 -5.11 9.02 -0.68
CA ARG A 7 -4.68 7.88 0.13
C ARG A 7 -3.83 6.90 -0.66
N ALA A 8 -4.27 6.51 -1.86
CA ALA A 8 -3.57 5.58 -2.74
C ALA A 8 -2.17 6.08 -3.11
N ARG A 9 -2.07 7.30 -3.64
CA ARG A 9 -0.78 7.95 -3.95
C ARG A 9 0.07 8.19 -2.70
N GLY A 10 -0.59 8.46 -1.58
CA GLY A 10 0.05 8.78 -0.31
C GLY A 10 0.73 7.59 0.38
N ALA A 11 0.41 6.35 -0.03
CA ALA A 11 1.00 5.13 0.51
C ALA A 11 2.54 5.16 0.35
N ASP A 12 3.02 5.44 -0.86
CA ASP A 12 4.43 5.57 -1.20
C ASP A 12 4.57 6.62 -2.32
N ARG A 13 4.97 7.84 -1.96
CA ARG A 13 4.98 8.99 -2.89
C ARG A 13 6.07 8.85 -3.95
N MET A 14 7.19 8.22 -3.61
CA MET A 14 8.28 7.93 -4.53
C MET A 14 7.86 6.94 -5.60
N SER A 15 7.25 5.84 -5.18
CA SER A 15 6.77 4.81 -6.11
C SER A 15 5.62 5.31 -6.99
N SER A 16 4.88 6.32 -6.54
CA SER A 16 3.77 6.93 -7.30
C SER A 16 4.22 8.03 -8.27
N TYR A 17 5.52 8.35 -8.33
CA TYR A 17 6.03 9.31 -9.31
C TYR A 17 5.91 8.71 -10.72
N GLY A 18 4.99 9.24 -11.52
CA GLY A 18 4.70 8.69 -12.86
C GLY A 18 3.72 7.50 -12.80
N ASP A 19 2.87 7.44 -11.78
CA ASP A 19 1.81 6.42 -11.66
C ASP A 19 0.82 6.42 -12.83
N PHE A 20 0.09 5.32 -12.97
CA PHE A 20 -1.10 5.21 -13.80
C PHE A 20 -2.32 5.04 -12.89
N ILE A 21 -3.25 6.00 -12.95
CA ILE A 21 -4.34 6.14 -11.98
C ILE A 21 -5.56 5.36 -12.47
N ALA A 22 -6.23 4.63 -11.59
CA ALA A 22 -7.54 4.02 -11.84
C ALA A 22 -8.58 4.56 -10.84
N LEU A 23 -9.74 5.00 -11.34
CA LEU A 23 -10.86 5.47 -10.53
C LEU A 23 -12.09 4.59 -10.77
N SER A 24 -12.75 4.18 -9.69
CA SER A 24 -13.99 3.39 -9.74
C SER A 24 -15.21 4.19 -10.19
N ASP A 25 -15.16 5.51 -10.06
CA ASP A 25 -16.28 6.42 -10.28
C ASP A 25 -15.88 7.50 -11.28
N VAL A 26 -16.88 8.26 -11.76
CA VAL A 26 -16.67 9.43 -12.61
C VAL A 26 -15.70 10.40 -11.94
N CYS A 27 -14.65 10.80 -12.66
CA CYS A 27 -13.64 11.71 -12.17
C CYS A 27 -14.23 13.12 -11.97
N ASP A 28 -14.40 13.51 -10.71
CA ASP A 28 -14.89 14.83 -10.30
C ASP A 28 -13.79 15.92 -10.34
N VAL A 29 -14.20 17.19 -10.35
CA VAL A 29 -13.29 18.36 -10.31
C VAL A 29 -12.31 18.30 -9.13
N SER A 30 -12.72 17.76 -7.98
CA SER A 30 -11.86 17.70 -6.80
C SER A 30 -10.72 16.69 -6.99
N ALA A 31 -11.00 15.52 -7.55
CA ALA A 31 -10.03 14.49 -7.87
C ALA A 31 -9.07 15.00 -8.95
N ALA A 32 -9.60 15.56 -10.03
CA ALA A 32 -8.80 16.14 -11.10
C ALA A 32 -7.87 17.27 -10.60
N ARG A 33 -8.32 18.10 -9.65
CA ARG A 33 -7.48 19.14 -9.04
C ARG A 33 -6.31 18.59 -8.25
N VAL A 34 -6.49 17.48 -7.53
CA VAL A 34 -5.39 16.79 -6.84
C VAL A 34 -4.43 16.20 -7.87
N ILE A 35 -4.96 15.48 -8.86
CA ILE A 35 -4.16 14.84 -9.92
C ILE A 35 -3.36 15.86 -10.73
N LYS A 36 -3.93 17.02 -11.06
CA LYS A 36 -3.29 18.06 -11.88
C LYS A 36 -1.96 18.55 -11.29
N ARG A 37 -1.87 18.60 -9.96
CA ARG A 37 -0.69 19.07 -9.22
C ARG A 37 0.44 18.05 -9.14
N GLU A 38 0.12 16.78 -9.39
CA GLU A 38 1.03 15.66 -9.22
C GLU A 38 1.60 15.17 -10.56
N PHE A 39 2.82 14.63 -10.55
CA PHE A 39 3.39 13.99 -11.73
C PHE A 39 2.85 12.56 -11.88
N SER A 40 2.16 12.29 -12.98
CA SER A 40 1.46 11.05 -13.28
C SER A 40 1.50 10.80 -14.80
N ASP A 41 1.46 9.54 -15.22
CA ASP A 41 1.57 9.13 -16.61
C ASP A 41 0.22 9.00 -17.33
N GLY A 42 -0.84 8.62 -16.61
CA GLY A 42 -2.16 8.51 -17.19
C GLY A 42 -3.25 8.20 -16.16
N ILE A 43 -4.49 8.19 -16.64
CA ILE A 43 -5.68 7.88 -15.84
C ILE A 43 -6.67 7.04 -16.65
N ILE A 44 -7.34 6.10 -15.97
CA ILE A 44 -8.51 5.36 -16.43
C ILE A 44 -9.67 5.53 -15.43
N ALA A 45 -10.87 5.79 -15.95
CA ALA A 45 -12.09 5.97 -15.16
C ALA A 45 -13.33 5.64 -16.01
N PRO A 46 -14.49 5.30 -15.43
CA PRO A 46 -15.72 5.07 -16.20
C PRO A 46 -16.26 6.33 -16.89
N GLY A 47 -15.86 7.50 -16.40
CA GLY A 47 -16.20 8.79 -17.00
C GLY A 47 -15.45 9.95 -16.36
N TYR A 48 -15.62 11.14 -16.94
CA TYR A 48 -15.01 12.38 -16.47
C TYR A 48 -16.03 13.50 -16.54
N GLU A 49 -16.14 14.32 -15.49
CA GLU A 49 -16.89 15.57 -15.59
C GLU A 49 -16.24 16.48 -16.64
N PRO A 50 -17.01 17.29 -17.40
CA PRO A 50 -16.44 18.14 -18.45
C PRO A 50 -15.31 19.06 -17.95
N GLU A 51 -15.49 19.70 -16.79
CA GLU A 51 -14.46 20.55 -16.19
C GLU A 51 -13.24 19.74 -15.72
N ALA A 52 -13.46 18.55 -15.15
CA ALA A 52 -12.39 17.64 -14.77
C ALA A 52 -11.55 17.21 -15.97
N LEU A 53 -12.19 16.88 -17.08
CA LEU A 53 -11.54 16.48 -18.32
C LEU A 53 -10.67 17.60 -18.90
N GLU A 54 -11.18 18.83 -18.98
CA GLU A 54 -10.40 19.98 -19.47
C GLU A 54 -9.16 20.24 -18.60
N MET A 55 -9.31 20.16 -17.27
CA MET A 55 -8.16 20.28 -16.37
C MET A 55 -7.10 19.19 -16.60
N LEU A 56 -7.51 17.96 -16.86
CA LEU A 56 -6.60 16.83 -17.08
C LEU A 56 -5.91 16.93 -18.44
N LYS A 57 -6.58 17.45 -19.48
CA LYS A 57 -5.99 17.68 -20.82
C LYS A 57 -4.80 18.64 -20.78
N GLU A 58 -4.78 19.61 -19.86
CA GLU A 58 -3.64 20.53 -19.73
C GLU A 58 -2.35 19.85 -19.24
N LYS A 59 -2.44 18.67 -18.61
CA LYS A 59 -1.27 17.94 -18.11
C LYS A 59 -0.38 17.50 -19.26
N LYS A 60 0.93 17.40 -18.97
CA LYS A 60 1.97 17.02 -19.94
C LYS A 60 1.89 17.79 -21.26
N LYS A 61 1.53 19.07 -21.22
CA LYS A 61 1.39 19.93 -22.42
C LYS A 61 0.41 19.35 -23.46
N GLY A 62 -0.69 18.74 -23.01
CA GLY A 62 -1.70 18.16 -23.91
C GLY A 62 -1.54 16.65 -24.17
N SER A 63 -0.45 16.02 -23.74
CA SER A 63 -0.17 14.60 -24.05
C SER A 63 -0.46 13.62 -22.91
N TYR A 64 -1.20 14.05 -21.88
CA TYR A 64 -1.57 13.19 -20.76
C TYR A 64 -2.56 12.10 -21.22
N ALA A 65 -2.28 10.83 -20.88
CA ALA A 65 -3.13 9.71 -21.28
C ALA A 65 -4.41 9.68 -20.43
N ILE A 66 -5.57 9.81 -21.09
CA ILE A 66 -6.88 9.80 -20.46
C ILE A 66 -7.71 8.70 -21.14
N ILE A 67 -8.06 7.67 -20.38
CA ILE A 67 -8.81 6.50 -20.86
C ILE A 67 -10.18 6.49 -20.18
N GLN A 68 -11.24 6.36 -20.98
CA GLN A 68 -12.57 6.06 -20.47
C GLN A 68 -12.85 4.57 -20.67
N ILE A 69 -13.22 3.87 -19.61
CA ILE A 69 -13.60 2.44 -19.66
C ILE A 69 -15.12 2.29 -19.63
N ASP A 70 -15.64 1.31 -20.37
CA ASP A 70 -17.03 0.88 -20.20
C ASP A 70 -17.14 0.05 -18.91
N GLU A 71 -17.91 0.55 -17.94
CA GLU A 71 -18.13 -0.13 -16.65
C GLU A 71 -18.85 -1.48 -16.78
N ASN A 72 -19.53 -1.71 -17.91
CA ASN A 72 -20.24 -2.96 -18.19
C ASN A 72 -19.39 -3.97 -18.95
N TYR A 73 -18.14 -3.62 -19.31
CA TYR A 73 -17.25 -4.56 -19.98
C TYR A 73 -16.92 -5.74 -19.07
N VAL A 74 -17.17 -6.95 -19.59
CA VAL A 74 -16.78 -8.21 -18.94
C VAL A 74 -15.73 -8.91 -19.81
N PRO A 75 -14.53 -9.22 -19.27
CA PRO A 75 -13.50 -9.90 -20.04
C PRO A 75 -13.85 -11.38 -20.28
N ASN A 76 -13.19 -11.99 -21.26
CA ASN A 76 -13.31 -13.43 -21.49
C ASN A 76 -12.88 -14.23 -20.25
N PRO A 77 -13.62 -15.29 -19.85
CA PRO A 77 -13.24 -16.12 -18.70
C PRO A 77 -11.91 -16.87 -18.84
N ILE A 78 -11.47 -17.09 -20.08
CA ILE A 78 -10.21 -17.75 -20.41
C ILE A 78 -9.20 -16.70 -20.88
N GLU A 79 -8.02 -16.72 -20.27
CA GLU A 79 -6.89 -15.88 -20.63
C GLU A 79 -5.74 -16.72 -21.21
N LYS A 80 -5.00 -16.12 -22.15
CA LYS A 80 -3.86 -16.74 -22.82
C LYS A 80 -2.64 -15.84 -22.71
N LYS A 81 -1.48 -16.44 -22.45
CA LYS A 81 -0.18 -15.75 -22.43
C LYS A 81 0.83 -16.57 -23.22
N GLU A 82 1.51 -15.92 -24.16
CA GLU A 82 2.61 -16.56 -24.89
C GLU A 82 3.93 -16.29 -24.15
N VAL A 83 4.70 -17.35 -23.92
CA VAL A 83 6.06 -17.28 -23.37
C VAL A 83 6.96 -18.16 -24.22
N TYR A 84 7.92 -17.52 -24.90
CA TYR A 84 8.92 -18.22 -25.72
C TYR A 84 8.29 -19.15 -26.79
N GLY A 85 7.24 -18.67 -27.47
CA GLY A 85 6.53 -19.43 -28.50
C GLY A 85 5.58 -20.51 -27.98
N ILE A 86 5.41 -20.64 -26.66
CA ILE A 86 4.46 -21.56 -26.03
C ILE A 86 3.29 -20.76 -25.46
N THR A 87 2.06 -21.15 -25.83
CA THR A 87 0.83 -20.56 -25.30
C THR A 87 0.38 -21.27 -24.04
N PHE A 88 0.35 -20.53 -22.93
CA PHE A 88 -0.30 -20.94 -21.69
C PHE A 88 -1.75 -20.44 -21.70
N GLU A 89 -2.68 -21.28 -21.25
CA GLU A 89 -4.10 -20.96 -21.16
C GLU A 89 -4.64 -21.37 -19.78
N GLN A 90 -5.43 -20.50 -19.17
CA GLN A 90 -6.07 -20.75 -17.88
C GLN A 90 -7.38 -19.99 -17.74
N GLY A 91 -8.19 -20.37 -16.74
CA GLY A 91 -9.28 -19.51 -16.28
C GLY A 91 -8.73 -18.28 -15.54
N ARG A 92 -9.35 -17.12 -15.73
CA ARG A 92 -8.98 -15.89 -15.02
C ARG A 92 -9.19 -16.00 -13.52
N ASN A 93 -8.45 -15.22 -12.75
CA ASN A 93 -8.61 -15.17 -11.29
C ASN A 93 -9.87 -14.38 -10.88
N GLU A 94 -10.90 -15.09 -10.45
CA GLU A 94 -12.14 -14.55 -9.89
C GLU A 94 -12.11 -14.57 -8.36
N LEU A 95 -11.62 -13.49 -7.77
CA LEU A 95 -11.77 -13.23 -6.34
C LEU A 95 -13.19 -12.71 -6.06
N ASN A 96 -13.94 -13.45 -5.24
CA ASN A 96 -15.19 -12.99 -4.66
C ASN A 96 -15.01 -12.84 -3.14
N ILE A 97 -15.24 -11.64 -2.61
CA ILE A 97 -15.21 -11.36 -1.17
C ILE A 97 -16.65 -11.16 -0.73
N ASP A 98 -17.28 -12.24 -0.26
CA ASP A 98 -18.61 -12.22 0.32
C ASP A 98 -18.56 -12.08 1.86
N ASP A 99 -19.73 -12.05 2.49
CA ASP A 99 -19.85 -11.93 3.95
C ASP A 99 -19.15 -13.09 4.71
N GLY A 100 -19.00 -14.24 4.07
CA GLY A 100 -18.38 -15.44 4.62
C GLY A 100 -16.86 -15.50 4.43
N PHE A 101 -16.28 -14.67 3.56
CA PHE A 101 -14.90 -14.78 3.13
C PHE A 101 -13.88 -14.69 4.29
N PHE A 102 -14.18 -13.92 5.33
CA PHE A 102 -13.34 -13.76 6.53
C PHE A 102 -13.86 -14.51 7.76
N SER A 103 -14.81 -15.44 7.60
CA SER A 103 -15.48 -16.12 8.72
C SER A 103 -14.62 -17.12 9.48
N ASN A 104 -13.61 -17.72 8.81
CA ASN A 104 -12.74 -18.71 9.42
C ASN A 104 -11.60 -18.07 10.23
N VAL A 105 -11.96 -17.50 11.39
CA VAL A 105 -10.99 -16.93 12.34
C VAL A 105 -10.39 -18.05 13.18
N VAL A 106 -9.07 -18.26 13.09
CA VAL A 106 -8.38 -19.44 13.64
C VAL A 106 -7.70 -19.18 14.99
N THR A 107 -7.47 -17.92 15.34
CA THR A 107 -6.82 -17.47 16.60
C THR A 107 -7.78 -17.43 17.78
N GLU A 108 -7.27 -17.32 19.01
CA GLU A 108 -8.09 -17.15 20.22
C GLU A 108 -8.89 -15.85 20.19
N ASN A 109 -8.26 -14.75 19.76
CA ASN A 109 -8.96 -13.51 19.49
C ASN A 109 -9.83 -13.67 18.23
N LYS A 110 -11.14 -13.57 18.41
CA LYS A 110 -12.15 -13.66 17.34
C LYS A 110 -12.70 -12.30 16.91
N GLU A 111 -12.28 -11.21 17.54
CA GLU A 111 -12.81 -9.88 17.26
C GLU A 111 -12.23 -9.33 15.95
N ILE A 112 -13.09 -9.23 14.94
CA ILE A 112 -12.79 -8.56 13.67
C ILE A 112 -13.90 -7.54 13.40
N PRO A 113 -13.71 -6.26 13.79
CA PRO A 113 -14.66 -5.19 13.51
C PRO A 113 -14.90 -5.01 12.00
N ASP A 114 -16.05 -4.46 11.61
CA ASP A 114 -16.38 -4.27 10.19
C ASP A 114 -15.40 -3.33 9.46
N SER A 115 -14.86 -2.33 10.16
CA SER A 115 -13.79 -1.47 9.62
C SER A 115 -12.52 -2.25 9.29
N VAL A 116 -12.23 -3.31 10.04
CA VAL A 116 -11.09 -4.21 9.79
C VAL A 116 -11.39 -5.15 8.62
N LYS A 117 -12.63 -5.62 8.47
CA LYS A 117 -13.02 -6.41 7.29
C LYS A 117 -12.83 -5.61 6.00
N ILE A 118 -13.09 -4.29 6.03
CA ILE A 118 -12.78 -3.40 4.92
C ILE A 118 -11.27 -3.38 4.64
N ASP A 119 -10.44 -3.23 5.68
CA ASP A 119 -8.98 -3.25 5.52
C ASP A 119 -8.47 -4.61 4.99
N MET A 120 -9.05 -5.72 5.46
CA MET A 120 -8.76 -7.06 4.95
C MET A 120 -9.15 -7.18 3.47
N ALA A 121 -10.34 -6.71 3.08
CA ALA A 121 -10.78 -6.73 1.68
C ALA A 121 -9.85 -5.92 0.77
N ILE A 122 -9.45 -4.72 1.21
CA ILE A 122 -8.47 -3.89 0.50
C ILE A 122 -7.15 -4.65 0.33
N SER A 123 -6.68 -5.34 1.37
CA SER A 123 -5.45 -6.14 1.28
C SER A 123 -5.58 -7.25 0.23
N MET A 124 -6.68 -8.01 0.22
CA MET A 124 -6.90 -9.12 -0.71
C MET A 124 -7.02 -8.64 -2.15
N ILE A 125 -7.78 -7.57 -2.39
CA ILE A 125 -7.93 -6.97 -3.73
C ILE A 125 -6.58 -6.44 -4.22
N THR A 126 -5.82 -5.76 -3.36
CA THR A 126 -4.48 -5.26 -3.71
C THR A 126 -3.56 -6.41 -4.12
N LEU A 127 -3.55 -7.49 -3.33
CA LEU A 127 -2.66 -8.63 -3.55
C LEU A 127 -3.02 -9.42 -4.81
N LYS A 128 -4.31 -9.57 -5.12
CA LYS A 128 -4.78 -10.18 -6.37
C LYS A 128 -4.15 -9.56 -7.62
N TYR A 129 -3.90 -8.24 -7.59
CA TYR A 129 -3.34 -7.49 -8.70
C TYR A 129 -1.87 -7.08 -8.48
N THR A 130 -1.21 -7.61 -7.44
CA THR A 130 0.20 -7.35 -7.17
C THR A 130 1.04 -8.54 -7.62
N GLN A 131 2.08 -8.27 -8.43
CA GLN A 131 3.03 -9.30 -8.88
C GLN A 131 3.56 -10.13 -7.71
N SER A 132 3.48 -11.45 -7.82
CA SER A 132 3.78 -12.37 -6.73
C SER A 132 5.29 -12.66 -6.56
N ASN A 133 5.74 -13.02 -5.36
CA ASN A 133 4.93 -13.10 -4.13
C ASN A 133 4.71 -11.71 -3.52
N SER A 134 3.53 -11.51 -2.93
CA SER A 134 3.10 -10.21 -2.40
C SER A 134 2.55 -10.25 -0.98
N VAL A 135 2.77 -9.16 -0.23
CA VAL A 135 2.27 -8.92 1.14
C VAL A 135 1.81 -7.46 1.22
N CYS A 136 0.67 -7.20 1.86
CA CYS A 136 0.07 -5.88 1.93
C CYS A 136 -0.31 -5.52 3.37
N TYR A 137 0.18 -4.39 3.86
CA TYR A 137 -0.20 -3.77 5.12
C TYR A 137 -1.21 -2.66 4.82
N VAL A 138 -2.32 -2.65 5.55
CA VAL A 138 -3.47 -1.76 5.36
C VAL A 138 -3.83 -1.13 6.69
N LYS A 139 -4.21 0.15 6.67
CA LYS A 139 -4.75 0.83 7.85
C LYS A 139 -5.73 1.93 7.42
N GLY A 140 -6.94 1.89 7.98
CA GLY A 140 -7.90 2.99 7.84
C GLY A 140 -8.37 3.20 6.40
N GLY A 141 -8.64 2.10 5.70
CA GLY A 141 -9.18 2.08 4.35
C GLY A 141 -8.15 2.31 3.25
N GLN A 142 -6.86 2.07 3.51
CA GLN A 142 -5.81 2.21 2.48
C GLN A 142 -4.60 1.30 2.73
N ALA A 143 -3.94 0.90 1.65
CA ALA A 143 -2.60 0.34 1.75
C ALA A 143 -1.63 1.38 2.33
N ILE A 144 -0.74 0.90 3.19
CA ILE A 144 0.35 1.67 3.80
C ILE A 144 1.72 1.05 3.53
N GLY A 145 1.77 -0.22 3.11
CA GLY A 145 3.00 -0.89 2.68
C GLY A 145 2.71 -2.12 1.84
N ILE A 146 3.31 -2.21 0.66
CA ILE A 146 3.10 -3.32 -0.28
C ILE A 146 4.45 -3.88 -0.71
N GLY A 147 4.61 -5.19 -0.62
CA GLY A 147 5.71 -5.93 -1.22
C GLY A 147 5.23 -6.67 -2.46
N ALA A 148 6.04 -6.63 -3.52
CA ALA A 148 5.72 -7.20 -4.82
C ALA A 148 6.94 -7.89 -5.42
N GLY A 149 6.72 -8.94 -6.20
CA GLY A 149 7.74 -9.64 -6.98
C GLY A 149 8.82 -10.34 -6.15
N GLN A 150 8.57 -10.58 -4.87
CA GLN A 150 9.57 -11.17 -3.97
C GLN A 150 9.54 -12.71 -4.04
N GLN A 151 10.66 -13.35 -3.74
CA GLN A 151 10.79 -14.81 -3.83
C GLN A 151 10.65 -15.51 -2.47
N SER A 152 11.01 -14.80 -1.39
CA SER A 152 10.91 -15.30 0.00
C SER A 152 9.78 -14.58 0.73
N ARG A 153 8.90 -15.36 1.38
CA ARG A 153 7.73 -14.82 2.11
C ARG A 153 8.16 -13.83 3.20
N ILE A 154 9.12 -14.20 4.04
CA ILE A 154 9.61 -13.32 5.11
C ILE A 154 10.32 -12.07 4.56
N HIS A 155 11.02 -12.17 3.43
CA HIS A 155 11.61 -10.98 2.79
C HIS A 155 10.52 -10.05 2.26
N CYS A 156 9.45 -10.59 1.68
CA CYS A 156 8.29 -9.80 1.27
C CYS A 156 7.62 -9.12 2.45
N THR A 157 7.39 -9.86 3.55
CA THR A 157 6.82 -9.31 4.79
C THR A 157 7.67 -8.20 5.39
N ARG A 158 9.00 -8.34 5.38
CA ARG A 158 9.94 -7.31 5.85
C ARG A 158 9.93 -6.08 4.95
N LEU A 159 9.97 -6.26 3.63
CA LEU A 159 9.95 -5.16 2.66
C LEU A 159 8.64 -4.37 2.77
N ALA A 160 7.50 -5.05 2.73
CA ALA A 160 6.18 -4.42 2.89
C ALA A 160 6.04 -3.73 4.25
N GLY A 161 6.52 -4.38 5.32
CA GLY A 161 6.54 -3.80 6.67
C GLY A 161 7.41 -2.55 6.76
N ASN A 162 8.58 -2.52 6.11
CA ASN A 162 9.44 -1.33 6.11
C ASN A 162 8.77 -0.15 5.41
N LYS A 163 8.01 -0.40 4.33
CA LYS A 163 7.19 0.63 3.69
C LYS A 163 6.08 1.13 4.62
N ALA A 164 5.40 0.22 5.33
CA ALA A 164 4.41 0.58 6.34
C ALA A 164 5.01 1.42 7.47
N ASP A 165 6.21 1.07 7.94
CA ASP A 165 6.93 1.81 8.97
C ASP A 165 7.25 3.24 8.49
N ASN A 166 7.74 3.41 7.26
CA ASN A 166 7.98 4.73 6.68
C ASN A 166 6.68 5.56 6.58
N TRP A 167 5.57 4.94 6.17
CA TRP A 167 4.27 5.61 6.14
C TRP A 167 3.82 6.05 7.55
N LEU A 168 4.02 5.21 8.57
CA LEU A 168 3.70 5.52 9.96
C LEU A 168 4.60 6.63 10.52
N LEU A 169 5.89 6.59 10.24
CA LEU A 169 6.86 7.63 10.62
C LEU A 169 6.53 8.98 10.02
N ARG A 170 6.00 9.02 8.79
CA ARG A 170 5.51 10.26 8.16
C ARG A 170 4.36 10.93 8.91
N GLN A 171 3.69 10.20 9.81
CA GLN A 171 2.63 10.75 10.67
C GLN A 171 3.16 11.26 12.03
N SER A 172 4.46 11.12 12.30
CA SER A 172 5.06 11.56 13.56
C SER A 172 5.11 13.09 13.67
N PRO A 173 4.99 13.67 14.87
CA PRO A 173 5.18 15.10 15.09
C PRO A 173 6.52 15.61 14.56
N GLU A 174 7.58 14.80 14.63
CA GLU A 174 8.92 15.10 14.15
C GLU A 174 8.93 15.35 12.63
N VAL A 175 8.11 14.60 11.86
CA VAL A 175 8.01 14.76 10.41
C VAL A 175 6.97 15.82 10.03
N LEU A 176 5.82 15.84 10.72
CA LEU A 176 4.73 16.79 10.42
C LEU A 176 5.11 18.25 10.70
N ASN A 177 6.01 18.48 11.67
CA ASN A 177 6.49 19.81 12.04
C ASN A 177 7.83 20.19 11.39
N LEU A 178 8.29 19.45 10.38
CA LEU A 178 9.54 19.79 9.68
C LEU A 178 9.48 21.22 9.13
N PRO A 179 10.50 22.06 9.42
CA PRO A 179 10.46 23.49 9.13
C PRO A 179 10.88 23.77 7.67
N PHE A 180 10.08 23.31 6.70
CA PHE A 180 10.36 23.51 5.28
C PHE A 180 10.35 24.99 4.87
N LYS A 181 11.23 25.35 3.94
CA LYS A 181 11.13 26.65 3.25
C LYS A 181 9.80 26.76 2.48
N THR A 182 9.29 27.99 2.38
CA THR A 182 7.97 28.30 1.79
C THR A 182 7.87 28.03 0.30
N GLU A 183 8.95 28.24 -0.46
CA GLU A 183 8.95 28.16 -1.94
C GLU A 183 9.34 26.78 -2.50
N MET A 184 9.35 25.72 -1.68
CA MET A 184 9.72 24.38 -2.12
C MET A 184 8.67 23.72 -3.01
N LYS A 185 9.13 23.02 -4.05
CA LYS A 185 8.26 22.12 -4.83
C LYS A 185 7.87 20.91 -3.99
N ARG A 186 6.69 20.36 -4.26
CA ARG A 186 6.15 19.19 -3.55
C ARG A 186 7.05 17.96 -3.65
N ALA A 187 7.52 17.65 -4.86
CA ALA A 187 8.42 16.50 -5.07
C ALA A 187 9.72 16.63 -4.26
N ASP A 188 10.30 17.83 -4.19
CA ASP A 188 11.51 18.08 -3.39
C ASP A 188 11.23 17.92 -1.89
N ARG A 189 10.05 18.36 -1.43
CA ARG A 189 9.60 18.14 -0.05
C ARG A 189 9.40 16.66 0.27
N ASP A 190 8.77 15.90 -0.63
CA ASP A 190 8.54 14.47 -0.43
C ASP A 190 9.87 13.70 -0.37
N ASN A 191 10.80 13.98 -1.30
CA ASN A 191 12.16 13.44 -1.27
C ASN A 191 12.89 13.76 0.06
N ALA A 192 12.80 15.01 0.52
CA ALA A 192 13.43 15.43 1.76
C ALA A 192 12.85 14.71 2.99
N ILE A 193 11.54 14.47 3.03
CA ILE A 193 10.90 13.68 4.08
C ILE A 193 11.43 12.24 4.06
N ASP A 194 11.48 11.62 2.89
CA ASP A 194 11.91 10.23 2.75
C ASP A 194 13.39 10.04 3.11
N LEU A 195 14.26 11.00 2.76
CA LEU A 195 15.65 11.03 3.24
C LEU A 195 15.75 11.21 4.75
N TYR A 196 14.99 12.16 5.32
CA TYR A 196 15.01 12.45 6.76
C TYR A 196 14.59 11.25 7.62
N ILE A 197 13.58 10.47 7.18
CA ILE A 197 13.16 9.24 7.87
C ILE A 197 14.09 8.06 7.58
N GLY A 198 14.85 8.10 6.48
CA GLY A 198 15.74 7.03 6.03
C GLY A 198 17.01 6.88 6.88
N GLU A 199 17.90 5.99 6.41
CA GLU A 199 19.25 5.83 6.97
C GLU A 199 20.20 6.92 6.47
N ASP A 200 19.97 7.45 5.27
CA ASP A 200 20.76 8.50 4.61
C ASP A 200 20.30 9.92 5.01
N TYR A 201 19.82 10.11 6.24
CA TYR A 201 19.30 11.41 6.70
C TYR A 201 20.36 12.53 6.67
N MET A 202 21.65 12.19 6.63
CA MET A 202 22.72 13.18 6.49
C MET A 202 22.72 13.84 5.12
N ASP A 203 22.14 13.23 4.09
CA ASP A 203 21.98 13.85 2.76
C ASP A 203 21.06 15.08 2.80
N VAL A 204 20.23 15.21 3.83
CA VAL A 204 19.37 16.37 4.06
C VAL A 204 19.73 17.16 5.32
N LEU A 205 20.52 16.60 6.24
CA LEU A 205 20.89 17.22 7.52
C LEU A 205 22.36 17.67 7.62
N ALA A 206 23.23 17.33 6.67
CA ALA A 206 24.60 17.81 6.67
C ALA A 206 24.66 19.35 6.55
N ASP A 207 25.72 19.94 7.10
CA ASP A 207 25.95 21.38 6.99
C ASP A 207 26.17 21.74 5.51
N GLY A 208 25.44 22.75 5.04
CA GLY A 208 25.34 23.12 3.63
C GLY A 208 24.18 22.48 2.87
N GLU A 209 23.61 21.36 3.35
CA GLU A 209 22.46 20.70 2.72
C GLU A 209 21.13 21.07 3.37
N TRP A 210 21.07 21.07 4.71
CA TRP A 210 19.81 21.38 5.41
C TRP A 210 19.35 22.81 5.12
N GLU A 211 20.28 23.75 4.93
CA GLU A 211 20.02 25.14 4.60
C GLU A 211 19.34 25.29 3.24
N LYS A 212 19.39 24.29 2.35
CA LYS A 212 18.68 24.32 1.07
C LYS A 212 17.20 23.99 1.24
N VAL A 213 16.85 23.20 2.26
CA VAL A 213 15.54 22.56 2.44
C VAL A 213 14.74 23.20 3.57
N PHE A 214 15.37 23.47 4.71
CA PHE A 214 14.70 23.89 5.93
C PHE A 214 15.04 25.34 6.32
N THR A 215 14.17 25.98 7.09
CA THR A 215 14.41 27.31 7.67
C THR A 215 15.30 27.25 8.91
N GLU A 216 15.30 26.12 9.61
CA GLU A 216 16.19 25.79 10.72
C GLU A 216 16.55 24.31 10.65
N LYS A 217 17.72 23.92 11.18
CA LYS A 217 18.19 22.53 11.13
C LYS A 217 17.32 21.66 12.04
N PRO A 218 16.51 20.73 11.51
CA PRO A 218 15.74 19.84 12.37
C PRO A 218 16.69 18.86 13.10
N PRO A 219 16.34 18.41 14.31
CA PRO A 219 17.11 17.41 15.02
C PRO A 219 17.12 16.09 14.23
N VAL A 220 18.13 15.25 14.46
CA VAL A 220 18.15 13.90 13.88
C VAL A 220 16.99 13.08 14.43
N PHE A 221 16.17 12.50 13.55
CA PHE A 221 15.15 11.55 13.96
C PHE A 221 15.83 10.21 14.31
N THR A 222 16.21 10.07 15.58
CA THR A 222 17.04 8.95 16.05
C THR A 222 16.34 7.61 15.88
N LYS A 223 17.13 6.54 15.82
CA LYS A 223 16.61 5.17 15.73
C LYS A 223 15.72 4.82 16.92
N GLU A 224 16.06 5.32 18.10
CA GLU A 224 15.33 5.13 19.35
C GLU A 224 13.97 5.85 19.28
N ALA A 225 13.93 7.10 18.84
CA ALA A 225 12.69 7.85 18.68
C ALA A 225 11.78 7.23 17.61
N LYS A 226 12.34 6.81 16.47
CA LYS A 226 11.62 6.07 15.42
C LYS A 226 10.98 4.80 15.99
N ARG A 227 11.74 4.00 16.76
CA ARG A 227 11.25 2.78 17.41
C ARG A 227 10.16 3.07 18.43
N GLU A 228 10.32 4.12 19.23
CA GLU A 228 9.30 4.52 20.21
C GLU A 228 7.99 4.90 19.51
N TRP A 229 8.06 5.70 18.44
CA TRP A 229 6.88 6.05 17.63
C TRP A 229 6.20 4.82 17.03
N LEU A 230 6.97 3.95 16.37
CA LEU A 230 6.44 2.73 15.75
C LEU A 230 5.84 1.76 16.78
N SER A 231 6.38 1.70 18.00
CA SER A 231 5.83 0.84 19.07
C SER A 231 4.41 1.21 19.51
N LYS A 232 3.98 2.44 19.21
CA LYS A 232 2.62 2.94 19.50
C LYS A 232 1.64 2.66 18.35
N ALA A 233 2.12 2.12 17.22
CA ALA A 233 1.26 1.80 16.09
C ALA A 233 0.32 0.63 16.43
N THR A 234 -0.97 0.82 16.12
CA THR A 234 -2.01 -0.19 16.30
C THR A 234 -2.99 -0.18 15.13
N GLY A 235 -3.89 -1.16 15.09
CA GLY A 235 -4.98 -1.23 14.13
C GLY A 235 -4.54 -1.51 12.69
N VAL A 236 -3.33 -2.04 12.48
CA VAL A 236 -2.86 -2.40 11.15
C VAL A 236 -3.37 -3.80 10.80
N THR A 237 -3.83 -3.94 9.56
CA THR A 237 -4.23 -5.21 8.96
C THR A 237 -3.16 -5.67 7.99
N LEU A 238 -2.85 -6.96 7.97
CA LEU A 238 -1.93 -7.55 7.01
C LEU A 238 -2.64 -8.61 6.17
N GLY A 239 -2.48 -8.52 4.85
CA GLY A 239 -2.83 -9.57 3.90
C GLY A 239 -1.60 -10.27 3.32
N SER A 240 -1.71 -11.56 2.99
CA SER A 240 -0.71 -12.30 2.21
C SER A 240 -1.36 -13.10 1.08
N ASP A 241 -0.75 -13.08 -0.12
CA ASP A 241 -1.25 -13.81 -1.30
C ASP A 241 -1.10 -15.34 -1.18
N ALA A 242 -0.23 -15.81 -0.28
CA ALA A 242 -0.07 -17.22 0.08
C ALA A 242 0.18 -17.39 1.58
N PHE A 243 0.19 -18.64 2.05
CA PHE A 243 0.34 -18.95 3.46
C PHE A 243 1.69 -18.51 4.05
N PHE A 244 1.73 -18.33 5.37
CA PHE A 244 2.97 -18.12 6.09
C PHE A 244 3.67 -19.44 6.42
N PRO A 245 4.93 -19.64 5.98
CA PRO A 245 5.64 -20.88 6.27
C PRO A 245 6.11 -20.96 7.73
N PHE A 246 6.38 -19.82 8.37
CA PHE A 246 6.90 -19.73 9.74
C PHE A 246 6.34 -18.50 10.48
N SER A 247 6.41 -18.55 11.81
CA SER A 247 5.95 -17.49 12.73
C SER A 247 6.72 -16.18 12.63
N ASP A 248 7.92 -16.18 12.04
CA ASP A 248 8.74 -14.98 11.83
C ASP A 248 8.03 -13.86 11.04
N ASN A 249 7.06 -14.22 10.19
CA ASN A 249 6.20 -13.28 9.49
C ASN A 249 5.29 -12.53 10.46
N VAL A 250 4.69 -13.24 11.42
CA VAL A 250 3.84 -12.66 12.46
C VAL A 250 4.67 -11.76 13.38
N GLU A 251 5.86 -12.22 13.78
CA GLU A 251 6.76 -11.44 14.63
C GLU A 251 7.22 -10.14 13.94
N ARG A 252 7.44 -10.17 12.62
CA ARG A 252 7.74 -8.95 11.85
C ARG A 252 6.51 -8.05 11.72
N ALA A 253 5.33 -8.63 11.46
CA ALA A 253 4.09 -7.89 11.29
C ALA A 253 3.70 -7.13 12.58
N PHE A 254 3.80 -7.79 13.73
CA PHE A 254 3.52 -7.21 15.04
C PHE A 254 4.32 -5.93 15.31
N ARG A 255 5.59 -5.87 14.87
CA ARG A 255 6.46 -4.70 15.04
C ARG A 255 6.00 -3.45 14.27
N SER A 256 5.10 -3.61 13.30
CA SER A 256 4.46 -2.51 12.56
C SER A 256 3.01 -2.28 13.00
N GLY A 257 2.63 -2.75 14.20
CA GLY A 257 1.30 -2.50 14.78
C GLY A 257 0.17 -3.38 14.22
N VAL A 258 0.52 -4.52 13.61
CA VAL A 258 -0.47 -5.46 13.07
C VAL A 258 -1.25 -6.11 14.21
N GLN A 259 -2.58 -6.02 14.12
CA GLN A 259 -3.52 -6.67 15.03
C GLN A 259 -4.45 -7.65 14.31
N TYR A 260 -4.45 -7.62 12.97
CA TYR A 260 -5.35 -8.42 12.14
C TYR A 260 -4.60 -9.00 10.94
N ILE A 261 -4.81 -10.28 10.64
CA ILE A 261 -4.15 -10.95 9.51
C ILE A 261 -5.17 -11.74 8.68
N ALA A 262 -5.09 -11.61 7.35
CA ALA A 262 -5.80 -12.44 6.39
C ALA A 262 -4.80 -13.18 5.50
N GLN A 263 -4.85 -14.50 5.51
CA GLN A 263 -3.97 -15.35 4.69
C GLN A 263 -4.69 -16.65 4.32
N PRO A 264 -4.24 -17.43 3.32
CA PRO A 264 -5.02 -18.57 2.84
C PRO A 264 -5.09 -19.77 3.79
N GLY A 265 -4.10 -19.94 4.67
CA GLY A 265 -3.86 -21.19 5.40
C GLY A 265 -3.24 -22.28 4.51
N GLY A 266 -2.90 -23.41 5.13
CA GLY A 266 -2.35 -24.59 4.44
C GLY A 266 -0.86 -24.83 4.64
N SER A 267 -0.23 -24.16 5.61
CA SER A 267 1.14 -24.49 6.02
C SER A 267 1.13 -25.74 6.91
N ILE A 268 2.13 -26.62 6.75
CA ILE A 268 2.35 -27.72 7.72
C ILE A 268 2.66 -27.18 9.14
N ARG A 269 3.00 -25.89 9.26
CA ARG A 269 3.30 -25.18 10.51
C ARG A 269 2.23 -24.16 10.89
N ASP A 270 1.00 -24.27 10.38
CA ASP A 270 -0.08 -23.32 10.72
C ASP A 270 -0.28 -23.20 12.24
N GLY A 271 -0.10 -24.29 13.01
CA GLY A 271 -0.13 -24.25 14.48
C GLY A 271 0.89 -23.27 15.09
N GLU A 272 2.15 -23.27 14.63
CA GLU A 272 3.19 -22.34 15.10
C GLU A 272 2.87 -20.88 14.76
N VAL A 273 2.23 -20.66 13.61
CA VAL A 273 1.81 -19.33 13.14
C VAL A 273 0.62 -18.81 13.95
N ILE A 274 -0.38 -19.66 14.21
CA ILE A 274 -1.55 -19.33 15.03
C ILE A 274 -1.12 -19.02 16.46
N GLU A 275 -0.23 -19.83 17.04
CA GLU A 275 0.29 -19.59 18.39
C GLU A 275 1.04 -18.25 18.47
N ALA A 276 1.82 -17.89 17.43
CA ALA A 276 2.46 -16.59 17.35
C ALA A 276 1.46 -15.43 17.31
N CYS A 277 0.34 -15.58 16.61
CA CYS A 277 -0.73 -14.60 16.63
C CYS A 277 -1.36 -14.48 18.02
N ASN A 278 -1.66 -15.61 18.68
CA ASN A 278 -2.26 -15.62 20.02
C ASN A 278 -1.35 -14.92 21.05
N ARG A 279 -0.03 -15.14 21.01
CA ARG A 279 0.95 -14.44 21.88
C ARG A 279 0.84 -12.92 21.81
N HIS A 280 0.49 -12.38 20.65
CA HIS A 280 0.36 -10.95 20.39
C HIS A 280 -1.09 -10.47 20.34
N ASN A 281 -2.06 -11.32 20.69
CA ASN A 281 -3.49 -11.06 20.60
C ASN A 281 -3.97 -10.63 19.19
N ILE A 282 -3.30 -11.13 18.15
CA ILE A 282 -3.64 -10.86 16.74
C ILE A 282 -4.79 -11.76 16.31
N ALA A 283 -5.84 -11.19 15.73
CA ALA A 283 -6.90 -11.98 15.10
C ALA A 283 -6.48 -12.38 13.67
N MET A 284 -6.49 -13.67 13.35
CA MET A 284 -6.13 -14.19 12.02
C MET A 284 -7.26 -14.98 11.40
N CYS A 285 -7.60 -14.69 10.15
CA CYS A 285 -8.53 -15.47 9.35
C CYS A 285 -7.80 -16.24 8.23
N PHE A 286 -8.25 -17.48 8.01
CA PHE A 286 -7.84 -18.32 6.90
C PHE A 286 -8.85 -18.23 5.76
N THR A 287 -8.44 -17.63 4.63
CA THR A 287 -9.36 -17.37 3.50
C THR A 287 -9.55 -18.58 2.59
N GLY A 288 -8.65 -19.57 2.64
CA GLY A 288 -8.66 -20.71 1.72
C GLY A 288 -8.31 -20.37 0.26
N LEU A 289 -7.99 -19.10 -0.05
CA LEU A 289 -7.79 -18.63 -1.42
C LEU A 289 -6.39 -18.05 -1.62
N ARG A 290 -5.58 -18.69 -2.47
CA ARG A 290 -4.28 -18.20 -2.91
C ARG A 290 -4.43 -17.19 -4.05
N LEU A 291 -3.67 -16.09 -4.01
CA LEU A 291 -3.80 -14.93 -4.90
C LEU A 291 -2.55 -14.66 -5.75
N PHE A 292 -1.93 -15.70 -6.32
CA PHE A 292 -0.75 -15.49 -7.17
C PHE A 292 -1.07 -14.72 -8.46
N HIS A 293 -0.14 -13.85 -8.87
CA HIS A 293 -0.24 -13.03 -10.08
C HIS A 293 1.14 -12.86 -10.76
N HIS A 294 1.23 -13.12 -12.07
CA HIS A 294 2.48 -13.15 -12.87
C HIS A 294 2.32 -12.69 -14.33
#